data_AF-A0A3R9IMW2-F1
#
_entry.id   AF-A0A3R9IMW2-F1
#
_cell.length_a   1.000
_cell.length_b   1.000
_cell.length_c   1.000
_cell.angle_alpha   90.00
_cell.angle_beta   90.00
_cell.angle_gamma   90.00
#
_symmetry.space_group_name_H-M   'P 1'
#
loop_
_entity.id
_entity.type
_entity.pdbx_description
1 polymer ?
#
loop_
_entity_poly.entity_id
_entity_poly.type
_entity_poly.pdbx_seq_one_letter_code
_entity_poly.pdbx_strand_id
1 'polypeptide(L)'
;MRKKKFVIFSLLMVLLLSFSGFQYYKYQRVYNIFDEIYYEESDYHNYTFLWKGRTFYKLKGLKIVDNDSQEISIHSIDYKSVDLPNTIHSLGYYFYFGFQEMTKVGIEMRLRIPNTETSINVDYLYDVNNQQLERFIWYHDEKSERYYHQSQVEDFLAKHGKTVDEIRKEADNVLRNKVLKDWTTIYSSRFSPDNWGEVSVKDIWRIE
;
A
#
# COMPACT_ATOMS: atom_id res chain seq x y z
N MET A 1 -54.20 -8.05 -0.22
CA MET A 1 -53.23 -6.96 0.09
C MET A 1 -52.31 -7.27 1.28
N ARG A 2 -52.82 -7.76 2.43
CA ARG A 2 -52.02 -8.11 3.63
C ARG A 2 -50.86 -9.10 3.39
N LYS A 3 -51.10 -10.21 2.68
CA LYS A 3 -50.06 -11.21 2.37
C LYS A 3 -48.91 -10.64 1.51
N LYS A 4 -49.23 -9.81 0.51
CA LYS A 4 -48.22 -9.12 -0.32
C LYS A 4 -47.36 -8.14 0.51
N LYS A 5 -47.98 -7.39 1.43
CA LYS A 5 -47.26 -6.50 2.37
C LYS A 5 -46.33 -7.29 3.31
N PHE A 6 -46.77 -8.45 3.79
CA PHE A 6 -45.96 -9.33 4.65
C PHE A 6 -44.76 -9.93 3.90
N VAL A 7 -44.95 -10.37 2.64
CA VAL A 7 -43.84 -10.87 1.79
C VAL A 7 -42.82 -9.76 1.52
N ILE A 8 -43.26 -8.55 1.18
CA ILE A 8 -42.36 -7.41 0.96
C ILE A 8 -41.57 -7.08 2.24
N PHE A 9 -42.25 -7.05 3.40
CA PHE A 9 -41.60 -6.80 4.69
C PHE A 9 -40.56 -7.88 5.02
N SER A 10 -40.90 -9.15 4.82
CA SER A 10 -39.96 -10.27 5.02
C SER A 10 -38.75 -10.18 4.10
N LEU A 11 -38.96 -9.85 2.81
CA LEU A 11 -37.87 -9.67 1.85
C LEU A 11 -36.95 -8.51 2.24
N LEU A 12 -37.52 -7.40 2.70
CA LEU A 12 -36.77 -6.24 3.17
C LEU A 12 -35.96 -6.57 4.43
N MET A 13 -36.50 -7.36 5.35
CA MET A 13 -35.79 -7.82 6.54
C MET A 13 -34.59 -8.71 6.18
N VAL A 14 -34.77 -9.66 5.25
CA VAL A 14 -33.67 -10.50 4.75
C VAL A 14 -32.59 -9.63 4.11
N LEU A 15 -32.98 -8.66 3.28
CA LEU A 15 -32.02 -7.76 2.63
C LEU A 15 -31.25 -6.91 3.65
N LEU A 16 -31.90 -6.40 4.69
CA LEU A 16 -31.23 -5.67 5.77
C LEU A 16 -30.27 -6.55 6.57
N LEU A 17 -30.63 -7.80 6.86
CA LEU A 17 -29.76 -8.74 7.57
C LEU A 17 -28.55 -9.12 6.72
N SER A 18 -28.75 -9.43 5.43
CA SER A 18 -27.66 -9.72 4.49
C SER A 18 -26.73 -8.53 4.35
N PHE A 19 -27.27 -7.32 4.21
CA PHE A 19 -26.48 -6.09 4.14
C PHE A 19 -25.68 -5.86 5.44
N SER A 20 -26.33 -6.00 6.60
CA SER A 20 -25.67 -5.82 7.90
C SER A 20 -24.57 -6.86 8.12
N GLY A 21 -24.82 -8.13 7.77
CA GLY A 21 -23.82 -9.20 7.86
C GLY A 21 -22.62 -8.94 6.93
N PHE A 22 -22.87 -8.45 5.71
CA PHE A 22 -21.80 -8.06 4.80
C PHE A 22 -20.97 -6.88 5.34
N GLN A 23 -21.61 -5.83 5.86
CA GLN A 23 -20.90 -4.70 6.48
C GLN A 23 -20.08 -5.15 7.71
N TYR A 24 -20.64 -6.04 8.53
CA TYR A 24 -19.95 -6.62 9.67
C TYR A 24 -18.72 -7.42 9.24
N TYR A 25 -18.83 -8.27 8.22
CA TYR A 25 -17.69 -9.00 7.65
C TYR A 25 -16.58 -8.04 7.18
N LYS A 26 -16.93 -6.99 6.43
CA LYS A 26 -15.96 -5.97 5.99
C LYS A 26 -15.27 -5.27 7.15
N TYR A 27 -16.00 -5.01 8.23
CA TYR A 27 -15.46 -4.39 9.43
C TYR A 27 -14.47 -5.31 10.17
N GLN A 28 -14.79 -6.61 10.27
CA GLN A 28 -14.00 -7.59 11.04
C GLN A 28 -12.69 -7.99 10.35
N ARG A 29 -12.62 -7.96 9.01
CA ARG A 29 -11.40 -8.37 8.30
C ARG A 29 -10.27 -7.33 8.33
N VAL A 30 -10.54 -6.12 8.79
CA VAL A 30 -9.58 -5.01 8.79
C VAL A 30 -9.05 -4.82 10.21
N TYR A 31 -7.74 -4.91 10.41
CA TYR A 31 -7.08 -4.78 11.72
C TYR A 31 -6.07 -3.64 11.77
N ASN A 32 -5.61 -3.19 10.61
CA ASN A 32 -4.70 -2.06 10.47
C ASN A 32 -4.99 -1.24 9.19
N ILE A 33 -4.27 -0.12 9.03
CA ILE A 33 -4.42 0.80 7.90
C ILE A 33 -4.02 0.18 6.56
N PHE A 34 -3.11 -0.79 6.56
CA PHE A 34 -2.68 -1.46 5.33
C PHE A 34 -3.74 -2.45 4.84
N ASP A 35 -4.48 -3.10 5.75
CA ASP A 35 -5.69 -3.85 5.40
C ASP A 35 -6.74 -2.95 4.74
N GLU A 36 -6.95 -1.73 5.25
CA GLU A 36 -7.90 -0.79 4.65
C GLU A 36 -7.51 -0.46 3.21
N ILE A 37 -6.24 -0.10 3.01
CA ILE A 37 -5.69 0.22 1.68
C ILE A 37 -5.84 -0.99 0.75
N TYR A 38 -5.45 -2.19 1.21
CA TYR A 38 -5.52 -3.41 0.42
C TYR A 38 -6.95 -3.77 0.03
N TYR A 39 -7.85 -3.90 1.01
CA TYR A 39 -9.21 -4.37 0.76
C TYR A 39 -10.06 -3.34 0.02
N GLU A 40 -9.84 -2.04 0.21
CA GLU A 40 -10.55 -1.03 -0.56
C GLU A 40 -10.21 -1.12 -2.05
N GLU A 41 -8.94 -1.34 -2.35
CA GLU A 41 -8.43 -1.46 -3.72
C GLU A 41 -8.80 -2.82 -4.32
N SER A 42 -8.63 -3.92 -3.58
CA SER A 42 -9.02 -5.26 -3.99
C SER A 42 -10.54 -5.41 -4.23
N ASP A 43 -11.37 -4.84 -3.36
CA ASP A 43 -12.83 -4.87 -3.54
C ASP A 43 -13.24 -4.13 -4.82
N TYR A 44 -12.56 -3.03 -5.17
CA TYR A 44 -12.83 -2.28 -6.40
C TYR A 44 -12.60 -3.13 -7.66
N HIS A 45 -11.55 -3.96 -7.68
CA HIS A 45 -11.27 -4.86 -8.80
C HIS A 45 -12.16 -6.11 -8.82
N ASN A 46 -12.49 -6.67 -7.66
CA ASN A 46 -13.28 -7.90 -7.57
C ASN A 46 -14.78 -7.69 -7.77
N TYR A 47 -15.31 -6.56 -7.29
CA TYR A 47 -16.73 -6.26 -7.35
C TYR A 47 -16.93 -4.80 -7.71
N THR A 48 -17.35 -4.53 -8.95
CA THR A 48 -17.91 -3.24 -9.33
C THR A 48 -19.29 -3.11 -8.69
N PHE A 49 -19.33 -2.88 -7.37
CA PHE A 49 -20.56 -2.48 -6.70
C PHE A 49 -21.06 -1.24 -7.45
N LEU A 50 -22.30 -1.32 -7.96
CA LEU A 50 -22.85 -0.57 -9.11
C LEU A 50 -22.65 0.96 -9.15
N TRP A 51 -22.06 1.58 -8.12
CA TRP A 51 -21.90 3.02 -7.96
C TRP A 51 -20.63 3.43 -7.20
N LYS A 52 -19.71 2.51 -6.90
CA LYS A 52 -18.51 2.81 -6.10
C LYS A 52 -17.31 3.11 -7.00
N GLY A 53 -16.91 4.39 -7.04
CA GLY A 53 -15.66 4.79 -7.67
C GLY A 53 -14.43 4.36 -6.85
N ARG A 54 -13.28 4.18 -7.52
CA ARG A 54 -12.00 3.88 -6.86
C ARG A 54 -11.62 4.99 -5.89
N THR A 55 -11.25 4.65 -4.66
CA THR A 55 -10.93 5.64 -3.63
C THR A 55 -9.74 6.52 -4.01
N PHE A 56 -8.72 5.97 -4.66
CA PHE A 56 -7.55 6.71 -5.10
C PHE A 56 -7.83 7.83 -6.12
N TYR A 57 -8.95 7.78 -6.87
CA TYR A 57 -9.31 8.88 -7.79
C TYR A 57 -9.64 10.19 -7.06
N LYS A 58 -9.91 10.15 -5.75
CA LYS A 58 -10.14 11.34 -4.93
C LYS A 58 -8.86 12.12 -4.68
N LEU A 59 -7.69 11.48 -4.77
CA LEU A 59 -6.40 12.14 -4.59
C LEU A 59 -5.92 12.69 -5.93
N LYS A 60 -5.65 13.99 -5.98
CA LYS A 60 -5.00 14.62 -7.12
C LYS A 60 -3.51 14.25 -7.13
N GLY A 61 -2.89 14.26 -8.31
CA GLY A 61 -1.45 14.01 -8.39
C GLY A 61 -1.05 12.55 -8.46
N LEU A 62 -2.00 11.64 -8.69
CA LEU A 62 -1.71 10.22 -8.92
C LEU A 62 -1.72 9.88 -10.41
N LYS A 63 -0.88 8.93 -10.80
CA LYS A 63 -0.93 8.18 -12.05
C LYS A 63 -1.28 6.74 -11.69
N ILE A 64 -2.41 6.28 -12.20
CA ILE A 64 -2.91 4.94 -11.95
C ILE A 64 -2.61 4.10 -13.18
N VAL A 65 -2.01 2.92 -12.97
CA VAL A 65 -1.68 1.96 -14.02
C VAL A 65 -2.32 0.63 -13.63
N ASP A 66 -3.37 0.27 -14.35
CA ASP A 66 -3.95 -1.08 -14.28
C ASP A 66 -3.35 -1.88 -15.44
N ASN A 67 -2.54 -2.89 -15.11
CA ASN A 67 -2.02 -3.82 -16.09
C ASN A 67 -2.94 -5.03 -16.19
N ASP A 68 -3.73 -5.12 -17.25
CA ASP A 68 -4.65 -6.23 -17.51
C ASP A 68 -3.92 -7.53 -17.93
N SER A 69 -2.58 -7.54 -18.03
CA SER A 69 -1.82 -8.73 -18.42
C SER A 69 -1.69 -9.73 -17.27
N GLN A 70 -2.01 -11.00 -17.55
CA GLN A 70 -1.98 -12.11 -16.59
C GLN A 70 -0.56 -12.48 -16.10
N GLU A 71 0.50 -12.01 -16.76
CA GLU A 71 1.88 -12.44 -16.45
C GLU A 71 2.49 -11.69 -15.25
N ILE A 72 2.06 -10.45 -15.00
CA ILE A 72 2.52 -9.61 -13.88
C ILE A 72 1.34 -8.73 -13.48
N SER A 73 0.34 -9.28 -12.79
CA SER A 73 -0.85 -8.51 -12.36
C SER A 73 -0.49 -7.62 -11.16
N ILE A 74 0.36 -6.63 -11.41
CA ILE A 74 0.65 -5.52 -10.52
C ILE A 74 -0.25 -4.37 -10.95
N HIS A 75 -1.23 -4.04 -10.10
CA HIS A 75 -1.88 -2.75 -10.17
C HIS A 75 -0.97 -1.74 -9.46
N SER A 76 -0.58 -0.65 -10.13
CA SER A 76 0.25 0.37 -9.52
C SER A 76 -0.43 1.72 -9.46
N ILE A 77 -0.12 2.46 -8.40
CA ILE A 77 -0.62 3.80 -8.14
C ILE A 77 0.57 4.66 -7.78
N ASP A 78 1.05 5.44 -8.75
CA ASP A 78 2.27 6.23 -8.61
C ASP A 78 1.93 7.69 -8.31
N TYR A 79 2.67 8.31 -7.40
CA TYR A 79 2.63 9.75 -7.23
C TYR A 79 3.34 10.42 -8.41
N LYS A 80 2.74 11.47 -8.96
CA LYS A 80 3.40 12.31 -9.96
C LYS A 80 4.59 13.01 -9.32
N SER A 81 5.70 13.06 -10.03
CA SER A 81 6.96 13.63 -9.54
C SER A 81 6.85 15.09 -9.07
N VAL A 82 5.96 15.88 -9.69
CA VAL A 82 5.70 17.28 -9.32
C VAL A 82 5.14 17.44 -7.89
N ASP A 83 4.50 16.40 -7.36
CA ASP A 83 3.86 16.41 -6.04
C ASP A 83 4.75 15.78 -4.95
N LEU A 84 6.00 15.43 -5.29
CA LEU A 84 6.97 14.80 -4.39
C LEU A 84 8.04 15.79 -3.90
N PRO A 85 8.49 15.68 -2.63
CA PRO A 85 9.67 16.39 -2.16
C PRO A 85 10.90 16.08 -3.03
N ASN A 86 11.83 17.04 -3.12
CA ASN A 86 13.05 16.88 -3.91
C ASN A 86 13.94 15.70 -3.47
N THR A 87 13.80 15.22 -2.23
CA THR A 87 14.54 14.03 -1.78
C THR A 87 13.95 12.72 -2.29
N ILE A 88 12.72 12.72 -2.82
CA ILE A 88 12.02 11.52 -3.30
C ILE A 88 11.97 11.51 -4.82
N HIS A 89 12.65 10.55 -5.43
CA HIS A 89 12.66 10.34 -6.86
C HIS A 89 11.34 9.78 -7.37
N SER A 90 10.83 8.74 -6.72
CA SER A 90 9.53 8.14 -7.02
C SER A 90 8.92 7.58 -5.75
N LEU A 91 7.60 7.52 -5.74
CA LEU A 91 6.78 6.99 -4.65
C LEU A 91 5.53 6.38 -5.28
N GLY A 92 5.15 5.18 -4.86
CA GLY A 92 3.95 4.55 -5.37
C GLY A 92 3.52 3.33 -4.56
N TYR A 93 2.30 2.90 -4.82
CA TYR A 93 1.76 1.65 -4.33
C TYR A 93 1.81 0.61 -5.43
N TYR A 94 1.99 -0.65 -5.06
CA TYR A 94 1.81 -1.80 -5.94
C TYR A 94 1.00 -2.87 -5.22
N PHE A 95 0.07 -3.52 -5.91
CA PHE A 95 -0.89 -4.45 -5.31
C PHE A 95 -0.80 -5.83 -5.94
N TYR A 96 -0.88 -6.86 -5.09
CA TYR A 96 -1.03 -8.27 -5.47
C TYR A 96 -2.38 -8.80 -4.98
N PHE A 97 -3.29 -9.04 -5.92
CA PHE A 97 -4.63 -9.57 -5.63
C PHE A 97 -4.71 -11.08 -5.87
N GLY A 98 -3.91 -11.86 -5.14
CA GLY A 98 -3.88 -13.32 -5.28
C GLY A 98 -2.99 -13.83 -6.42
N PHE A 99 -2.13 -12.98 -6.99
CA PHE A 99 -1.11 -13.41 -7.94
C PHE A 99 -0.12 -14.35 -7.25
N GLN A 100 0.03 -15.58 -7.75
CA GLN A 100 0.84 -16.63 -7.10
C GLN A 100 0.49 -16.82 -5.61
N GLU A 101 -0.81 -16.76 -5.28
CA GLU A 101 -1.32 -16.85 -3.90
C GLU A 101 -0.91 -15.67 -2.98
N MET A 102 -0.26 -14.63 -3.53
CA MET A 102 0.15 -13.45 -2.78
C MET A 102 -0.99 -12.45 -2.62
N THR A 103 -1.32 -12.13 -1.38
CA THR A 103 -2.25 -11.07 -1.00
C THR A 103 -1.48 -9.97 -0.28
N LYS A 104 -0.88 -9.08 -1.07
CA LYS A 104 0.07 -8.07 -0.55
C LYS A 104 -0.21 -6.69 -1.11
N VAL A 105 0.10 -5.66 -0.32
CA VAL A 105 0.26 -4.28 -0.80
C VAL A 105 1.67 -3.83 -0.50
N GLY A 106 2.31 -3.29 -1.52
CA GLY A 106 3.64 -2.73 -1.44
C GLY A 106 3.62 -1.22 -1.61
N ILE A 107 4.55 -0.56 -0.94
CA ILE A 107 4.84 0.86 -1.11
C ILE A 107 6.33 0.99 -1.43
N GLU A 108 6.64 1.34 -2.67
CA GLU A 108 8.02 1.57 -3.12
C GLU A 108 8.35 3.05 -2.99
N MET A 109 9.46 3.36 -2.32
CA MET A 109 10.02 4.70 -2.24
C MET A 109 11.43 4.70 -2.79
N ARG A 110 11.72 5.60 -3.72
CA ARG A 110 13.07 5.80 -4.24
C ARG A 110 13.59 7.14 -3.73
N LEU A 111 14.57 7.12 -2.83
CA LEU A 111 15.18 8.32 -2.26
C LEU A 111 16.45 8.69 -3.03
N ARG A 112 16.61 9.99 -3.29
CA ARG A 112 17.82 10.54 -3.92
C ARG A 112 18.96 10.57 -2.91
N ILE A 113 20.13 10.11 -3.33
CA ILE A 113 21.36 10.24 -2.55
C ILE A 113 22.15 11.45 -3.07
N PRO A 114 22.69 12.31 -2.18
CA PRO A 114 23.45 13.47 -2.62
C PRO A 114 24.66 13.10 -3.49
N ASN A 115 24.91 13.89 -4.53
CA ASN A 115 26.08 13.79 -5.40
C ASN A 115 26.21 12.46 -6.17
N THR A 116 25.10 11.77 -6.41
CA THR A 116 25.05 10.56 -7.25
C THR A 116 23.73 10.48 -8.02
N GLU A 117 23.76 9.86 -9.19
CA GLU A 117 22.56 9.50 -9.95
C GLU A 117 21.90 8.22 -9.39
N THR A 118 22.60 7.48 -8.52
CA THR A 118 22.08 6.30 -7.85
C THR A 118 21.15 6.69 -6.70
N SER A 119 19.94 6.15 -6.75
CA SER A 119 18.97 6.24 -5.66
C SER A 119 18.98 5.01 -4.77
N ILE A 120 18.62 5.19 -3.49
CA ILE A 120 18.27 4.07 -2.60
C ILE A 120 16.77 3.80 -2.69
N ASN A 121 16.37 2.54 -2.80
CA ASN A 121 14.98 2.11 -2.73
C ASN A 121 14.68 1.62 -1.31
N VAL A 122 13.51 1.99 -0.79
CA VAL A 122 12.93 1.49 0.45
C VAL A 122 11.53 0.98 0.12
N ASP A 123 11.35 -0.34 0.25
CA ASP A 123 10.05 -0.97 0.03
C ASP A 123 9.43 -1.35 1.35
N TYR A 124 8.14 -1.06 1.49
CA TYR A 124 7.30 -1.60 2.55
C TYR A 124 6.31 -2.58 1.93
N LEU A 125 6.48 -3.87 2.21
CA LEU A 125 5.62 -4.93 1.70
C LEU A 125 4.76 -5.48 2.83
N TYR A 126 3.48 -5.14 2.81
CA TYR A 126 2.50 -5.65 3.76
C TYR A 126 1.89 -6.95 3.24
N ASP A 127 1.93 -8.00 4.07
CA ASP A 127 1.25 -9.26 3.83
C ASP A 127 -0.04 -9.34 4.66
N VAL A 128 -1.16 -9.41 3.96
CA VAL A 128 -2.51 -9.37 4.53
C VAL A 128 -2.81 -10.63 5.33
N ASN A 129 -2.17 -11.77 5.00
CA ASN A 129 -2.46 -13.05 5.64
C ASN A 129 -1.83 -13.16 7.04
N ASN A 130 -0.67 -12.51 7.26
CA ASN A 130 0.07 -12.58 8.51
C ASN A 130 0.19 -11.23 9.25
N GLN A 131 -0.37 -10.15 8.68
CA GLN A 131 -0.38 -8.80 9.25
C GLN A 131 1.02 -8.24 9.54
N GLN A 132 1.99 -8.60 8.70
CA GLN A 132 3.37 -8.18 8.81
C GLN A 132 3.74 -7.20 7.69
N LEU A 133 4.37 -6.07 8.09
CA LEU A 133 4.97 -5.11 7.19
C LEU A 133 6.47 -5.37 7.12
N GLU A 134 6.93 -5.94 6.02
CA GLU A 134 8.35 -6.16 5.77
C GLU A 134 8.95 -4.92 5.10
N ARG A 135 10.10 -4.46 5.59
CA ARG A 135 10.85 -3.34 5.01
C ARG A 135 12.14 -3.83 4.40
N PHE A 136 12.35 -3.48 3.13
CA PHE A 136 13.56 -3.80 2.37
C PHE A 136 14.26 -2.51 2.00
N ILE A 137 15.61 -2.51 2.03
CA ILE A 137 16.43 -1.40 1.57
C ILE A 137 17.46 -1.95 0.59
N TRP A 138 17.53 -1.34 -0.59
CA TRP A 138 18.39 -1.83 -1.68
C TRP A 138 18.64 -0.73 -2.72
N TYR A 139 19.61 -0.90 -3.61
CA TYR A 139 19.86 0.03 -4.72
C TYR A 139 20.26 -0.69 -6.00
N HIS A 140 20.19 0.03 -7.12
CA HIS A 140 20.87 -0.36 -8.36
C HIS A 140 22.11 0.50 -8.55
N ASP A 141 23.24 -0.09 -8.89
CA ASP A 141 24.40 0.69 -9.30
C ASP A 141 24.24 1.24 -10.74
N GLU A 142 25.26 1.96 -11.22
CA GLU A 142 25.29 2.49 -12.59
C GLU A 142 25.25 1.40 -13.67
N LYS A 143 25.61 0.16 -13.33
CA LYS A 143 25.54 -1.01 -14.22
C LYS A 143 24.20 -1.73 -14.15
N SER A 144 23.24 -1.18 -13.40
CA SER A 144 21.93 -1.79 -13.11
C SER A 144 22.02 -3.11 -12.34
N GLU A 145 23.15 -3.39 -11.67
CA GLU A 145 23.27 -4.49 -10.73
C GLU A 145 22.55 -4.14 -9.44
N ARG A 146 21.84 -5.12 -8.86
CA ARG A 146 20.89 -4.91 -7.77
C ARG A 146 21.45 -5.44 -6.46
N TYR A 147 21.60 -4.55 -5.48
CA TYR A 147 22.31 -4.81 -4.24
C TYR A 147 21.35 -4.81 -3.05
N TYR A 148 21.22 -5.96 -2.40
CA TYR A 148 20.29 -6.21 -1.29
C TYR A 148 20.97 -6.58 0.03
N HIS A 149 22.26 -6.94 -0.01
CA HIS A 149 22.96 -7.33 1.21
C HIS A 149 23.19 -6.10 2.07
N GLN A 150 22.97 -6.26 3.38
CA GLN A 150 23.09 -5.18 4.34
C GLN A 150 24.44 -4.47 4.24
N SER A 151 25.55 -5.23 4.19
CA SER A 151 26.91 -4.67 4.07
C SER A 151 27.10 -3.82 2.82
N GLN A 152 26.55 -4.24 1.68
CA GLN A 152 26.66 -3.49 0.42
C GLN A 152 25.89 -2.17 0.46
N VAL A 153 24.72 -2.17 1.10
CA VAL A 153 23.89 -0.98 1.31
C VAL A 153 24.57 -0.04 2.31
N GLU A 154 25.09 -0.56 3.41
CA GLU A 154 25.84 0.21 4.40
C GLU A 154 27.09 0.87 3.79
N ASP A 155 27.89 0.12 3.04
CA ASP A 155 29.08 0.64 2.36
C ASP A 155 28.74 1.74 1.35
N PHE A 156 27.65 1.55 0.58
CA PHE A 156 27.18 2.54 -0.38
C PHE A 156 26.73 3.83 0.32
N LEU A 157 25.92 3.72 1.38
CA LEU A 157 25.44 4.87 2.13
C LEU A 157 26.59 5.60 2.83
N ALA A 158 27.54 4.87 3.41
CA ALA A 158 28.71 5.44 4.08
C ALA A 158 29.56 6.30 3.13
N LYS A 159 29.78 5.84 1.89
CA LYS A 159 30.49 6.63 0.85
C LYS A 159 29.82 7.97 0.53
N HIS A 160 28.52 8.08 0.77
CA HIS A 160 27.73 9.29 0.53
C HIS A 160 27.36 10.02 1.84
N GLY A 161 28.02 9.69 2.95
CA GLY A 161 27.81 10.35 4.25
C GLY A 161 26.42 10.09 4.84
N LYS A 162 25.81 8.94 4.54
CA LYS A 162 24.51 8.50 5.04
C LYS A 162 24.62 7.18 5.80
N THR A 163 23.62 6.90 6.61
CA THR A 163 23.46 5.62 7.32
C THR A 163 22.12 4.97 7.00
N VAL A 164 22.02 3.66 7.19
CA VAL A 164 20.76 2.90 7.05
C VAL A 164 19.67 3.49 7.95
N ASP A 165 20.01 3.88 9.18
CA ASP A 165 19.05 4.44 10.13
C ASP A 165 18.50 5.80 9.69
N GLU A 166 19.31 6.64 9.03
CA GLU A 166 18.83 7.90 8.44
C GLU A 166 17.87 7.65 7.29
N ILE A 167 18.21 6.72 6.37
CA ILE A 167 17.35 6.32 5.27
C ILE A 167 16.02 5.76 5.80
N ARG A 168 16.08 4.91 6.82
CA ARG A 168 14.92 4.35 7.50
C ARG A 168 14.02 5.45 8.06
N LYS A 169 14.58 6.40 8.81
CA LYS A 169 13.83 7.52 9.39
C LYS A 169 13.19 8.39 8.32
N GLU A 170 13.91 8.67 7.24
CA GLU A 170 13.39 9.47 6.12
C GLU A 170 12.21 8.76 5.44
N ALA A 171 12.35 7.46 5.11
CA ALA A 171 11.29 6.67 4.52
C ALA A 171 10.08 6.51 5.45
N ASP A 172 10.30 6.24 6.75
CA ASP A 172 9.21 6.11 7.74
C ASP A 172 8.45 7.43 7.90
N ASN A 173 9.15 8.56 7.81
CA ASN A 173 8.54 9.89 7.83
C ASN A 173 7.69 10.13 6.57
N VAL A 174 8.15 9.73 5.38
CA VAL A 174 7.36 9.81 4.15
C VAL A 174 6.14 8.89 4.23
N LEU A 175 6.31 7.65 4.69
CA LEU A 175 5.22 6.70 4.87
C LEU A 175 4.14 7.30 5.76
N ARG A 176 4.52 7.81 6.92
CA ARG A 176 3.59 8.42 7.88
C ARG A 176 2.94 9.69 7.33
N ASN A 177 3.77 10.68 6.97
CA ASN A 177 3.32 12.05 6.79
C ASN A 177 2.86 12.37 5.37
N LYS A 178 3.15 11.49 4.40
CA LYS A 178 2.65 11.58 3.03
C LYS A 178 1.68 10.45 2.72
N VAL A 179 2.15 9.20 2.72
CA VAL A 179 1.38 8.05 2.21
C VAL A 179 0.14 7.76 3.05
N LEU A 180 0.31 7.56 4.36
CA LEU A 180 -0.80 7.25 5.26
C LEU A 180 -1.66 8.49 5.51
N LYS A 181 -1.05 9.67 5.58
CA LYS A 181 -1.78 10.93 5.70
C LYS A 181 -2.73 11.12 4.51
N ASP A 182 -2.24 10.99 3.29
CA ASP A 182 -3.05 11.13 2.08
C ASP A 182 -4.19 10.10 2.07
N TRP A 183 -3.93 8.85 2.45
CA TRP A 183 -4.97 7.83 2.60
C TRP A 183 -6.12 8.30 3.51
N THR A 184 -5.79 8.82 4.70
CA THR A 184 -6.80 9.30 5.65
C THR A 184 -7.57 10.55 5.19
N THR A 185 -7.09 11.26 4.15
CA THR A 185 -7.82 12.38 3.54
C THR A 185 -8.87 11.94 2.53
N ILE A 186 -8.68 10.79 1.88
CA ILE A 186 -9.57 10.27 0.82
C ILE A 186 -10.46 9.13 1.28
N TYR A 187 -10.11 8.51 2.40
CA TYR A 187 -10.82 7.40 3.01
C TYR A 187 -11.13 7.71 4.48
N SER A 188 -12.35 7.38 4.92
CA SER A 188 -12.76 7.50 6.32
C SER A 188 -12.16 6.37 7.15
N SER A 189 -10.84 6.44 7.33
CA SER A 189 -10.04 5.43 8.03
C SER A 189 -10.44 5.31 9.50
N ARG A 190 -10.40 4.10 10.04
CA ARG A 190 -10.48 3.85 11.49
C ARG A 190 -9.13 4.04 12.19
N PHE A 191 -8.07 4.14 11.39
CA PHE A 191 -6.70 4.30 11.81
C PHE A 191 -6.20 5.71 11.50
N SER A 192 -4.95 5.98 11.85
CA SER A 192 -4.33 7.28 11.58
C SER A 192 -2.84 7.09 11.26
N PRO A 193 -2.17 8.13 10.72
CA PRO A 193 -0.72 8.10 10.55
C PRO A 193 0.04 7.78 11.84
N ASP A 194 -0.53 8.05 13.01
CA ASP A 194 0.10 7.78 14.31
C ASP A 194 -0.37 6.52 15.02
N ASN A 195 -1.48 5.94 14.55
CA ASN A 195 -2.00 4.67 15.04
C ASN A 195 -2.35 3.79 13.84
N TRP A 196 -1.43 2.91 13.46
CA TRP A 196 -1.59 2.06 12.27
C TRP A 196 -2.53 0.88 12.53
N GLY A 197 -2.89 0.59 13.79
CA GLY A 197 -3.60 -0.62 14.19
C GLY A 197 -2.64 -1.77 14.51
N GLU A 198 -3.14 -3.00 14.39
CA GLU A 198 -2.37 -4.22 14.69
C GLU A 198 -1.47 -4.56 13.50
N VAL A 199 -0.24 -4.04 13.51
CA VAL A 199 0.78 -4.32 12.48
C VAL A 199 2.16 -4.39 13.11
N SER A 200 2.95 -5.37 12.70
CA SER A 200 4.36 -5.49 13.07
C SER A 200 5.25 -5.06 11.90
N VAL A 201 6.32 -4.31 12.18
CA VAL A 201 7.31 -3.91 11.16
C VAL A 201 8.57 -4.72 11.35
N LYS A 202 9.07 -5.33 10.27
CA LYS A 202 10.29 -6.15 10.29
C LYS A 202 11.22 -5.76 9.15
N ASP A 203 12.49 -5.55 9.46
CA ASP A 203 13.51 -5.35 8.43
C ASP A 203 13.95 -6.68 7.84
N ILE A 204 14.04 -6.72 6.52
CA ILE A 204 14.47 -7.90 5.76
C ILE A 204 15.67 -7.52 4.91
N TRP A 205 16.74 -8.29 5.05
CA TRP A 205 17.95 -8.23 4.23
C TRP A 205 18.11 -9.54 3.48
N ARG A 206 18.57 -9.51 2.22
CA ARG A 206 18.93 -10.75 1.54
C ARG A 206 20.25 -11.27 2.10
N ILE A 207 20.28 -12.56 2.43
CA ILE A 207 21.39 -13.21 3.12
C ILE A 207 22.23 -14.04 2.13
N GLU A 208 21.65 -14.43 0.99
CA GLU A 208 22.27 -15.22 -0.10
C GLU A 208 21.75 -14.78 -1.48
#